data_AF-A0A944AE29-F1
#
_entry.id   AF-A0A944AE29-F1
#
_cell.length_a   1.000
_cell.length_b   1.000
_cell.length_c   1.000
_cell.angle_alpha   90.00
_cell.angle_beta   90.00
_cell.angle_gamma   90.00
#
_symmetry.space_group_name_H-M   'P 1'
#
loop_
_entity.id
_entity.type
_entity.pdbx_description
1 polymer ?
#
loop_
_entity_poly.entity_id
_entity_poly.type
_entity_poly.pdbx_seq_one_letter_code
_entity_poly.pdbx_strand_id
1 'polypeptide(L)'
;RCSAMCVRISSLRSHSEAVWIETAEPLSVEQVQAALAAAPGVTLQDDPASKTYPMPLFTGGKDDVYVGRVRKDLANENGITFWLSSDQIRKGAALNAVQIAEYLLQTEKRA
;
A
#
# COMPACT_ATOMS: atom_id res chain seq x y z
N ARG A 1 9.53 15.13 -1.43
CA ARG A 1 8.76 15.88 -2.47
C ARG A 1 7.73 14.93 -3.05
N CYS A 2 6.61 15.40 -3.59
CA CYS A 2 5.58 14.54 -4.19
C CYS A 2 5.09 15.16 -5.50
N SER A 3 4.91 14.31 -6.51
CA SER A 3 4.22 14.61 -7.77
C SER A 3 3.32 13.42 -8.08
N ALA A 4 2.13 13.67 -8.62
CA ALA A 4 1.14 12.63 -8.86
C ALA A 4 0.44 12.82 -10.20
N MET A 5 0.10 11.69 -10.83
CA MET A 5 -0.79 11.63 -11.99
C MET A 5 -2.01 10.80 -11.63
N CYS A 6 -3.16 11.45 -11.52
CA CYS A 6 -4.41 10.81 -11.12
C CYS A 6 -5.28 10.51 -12.35
N VAL A 7 -5.45 9.23 -12.67
CA VAL A 7 -6.22 8.78 -13.84
C VAL A 7 -7.40 7.94 -13.39
N ARG A 8 -8.58 8.21 -13.94
CA ARG A 8 -9.76 7.36 -13.74
C ARG A 8 -9.79 6.26 -14.80
N ILE A 9 -9.99 5.03 -14.36
CA ILE A 9 -10.20 3.86 -15.22
C ILE A 9 -11.51 3.17 -14.84
N SER A 10 -11.98 2.24 -15.67
CA SER A 10 -13.22 1.48 -15.46
C SER A 10 -13.07 0.38 -14.39
N SER A 11 -12.71 0.75 -13.17
CA SER A 11 -12.77 -0.11 -11.98
C SER A 11 -13.90 0.37 -11.07
N LEU A 12 -14.85 -0.51 -10.75
CA LEU A 12 -15.99 -0.17 -9.90
C LEU A 12 -15.55 0.13 -8.45
N ARG A 13 -14.55 -0.62 -7.97
CA ARG A 13 -14.07 -0.59 -6.60
C ARG A 13 -12.57 -0.80 -6.57
N SER A 14 -11.95 -0.32 -5.50
CA SER A 14 -10.52 -0.20 -5.29
C SER A 14 -9.83 0.85 -6.14
N HIS A 15 -8.82 1.49 -5.57
CA HIS A 15 -7.82 2.26 -6.30
C HIS A 15 -6.54 1.47 -6.35
N SER A 16 -5.75 1.72 -7.39
CA SER A 16 -4.44 1.10 -7.52
C SER A 16 -3.43 2.14 -7.98
N GLU A 17 -2.21 2.05 -7.46
CA GLU A 17 -1.19 3.07 -7.63
C GLU A 17 0.14 2.40 -7.98
N ALA A 18 0.76 2.90 -9.06
CA ALA A 18 2.15 2.64 -9.35
C ALA A 18 2.97 3.72 -8.62
N VAL A 19 3.76 3.29 -7.63
CA VAL A 19 4.44 4.20 -6.72
C VAL A 19 5.95 4.08 -6.92
N TRP A 20 6.60 5.22 -7.10
CA TRP A 20 8.04 5.38 -7.05
C TRP A 20 8.41 6.22 -5.83
N ILE A 21 9.37 5.74 -5.05
CA ILE A 21 9.94 6.48 -3.92
C ILE A 21 11.45 6.50 -4.02
N GLU A 22 12.07 7.51 -3.41
CA GLU A 22 13.50 7.58 -3.19
C GLU A 22 13.74 7.61 -1.67
N THR A 23 14.57 6.70 -1.18
CA THR A 23 14.94 6.62 0.24
C THR A 23 16.20 7.43 0.52
N ALA A 24 16.46 7.74 1.80
CA ALA A 24 17.67 8.47 2.18
C ALA A 24 18.96 7.66 1.91
N GLU A 25 18.86 6.33 2.05
CA GLU A 25 19.95 5.37 1.82
C GLU A 25 19.43 4.19 0.96
N PRO A 26 20.31 3.47 0.24
CA PRO A 26 19.91 2.31 -0.56
C PRO A 26 19.33 1.17 0.30
N LEU A 27 18.24 0.56 -0.16
CA LEU A 27 17.41 -0.33 0.69
C LEU A 27 17.09 -1.77 0.23
N SER A 28 17.93 -2.56 -0.45
CA SER A 28 17.58 -3.96 -0.91
C SER A 28 16.11 -4.15 -1.45
N VAL A 29 15.64 -5.36 -1.73
CA VAL A 29 14.18 -5.59 -1.96
C VAL A 29 13.56 -6.26 -0.75
N GLU A 30 14.32 -7.16 -0.13
CA GLU A 30 13.99 -7.94 1.04
C GLU A 30 13.73 -7.05 2.26
N GLN A 31 14.53 -5.99 2.45
CA GLN A 31 14.31 -5.02 3.53
C GLN A 31 12.97 -4.30 3.38
N VAL A 32 12.65 -3.88 2.16
CA VAL A 32 11.38 -3.21 1.84
C VAL A 32 10.20 -4.16 2.03
N GLN A 33 10.30 -5.38 1.50
CA GLN A 33 9.26 -6.41 1.66
C GLN A 33 9.04 -6.77 3.13
N ALA A 34 10.10 -6.92 3.92
CA ALA A 34 10.00 -7.19 5.36
C ALA A 34 9.31 -6.03 6.10
N ALA A 35 9.66 -4.78 5.79
CA ALA A 35 9.02 -3.61 6.38
C ALA A 35 7.53 -3.52 6.02
N LEU A 36 7.18 -3.77 4.75
CA LEU A 36 5.79 -3.81 4.29
C LEU A 36 4.99 -4.92 4.96
N ALA A 37 5.56 -6.12 5.10
CA ALA A 37 4.91 -7.26 5.75
C ALA A 37 4.72 -7.06 7.26
N ALA A 38 5.57 -6.26 7.90
CA ALA A 38 5.45 -5.92 9.32
C ALA A 38 4.50 -4.73 9.58
N ALA A 39 4.14 -3.96 8.56
CA ALA A 39 3.32 -2.77 8.73
C ALA A 39 1.85 -3.11 9.01
N PRO A 40 1.24 -2.62 10.11
CA PRO A 40 -0.16 -2.90 10.42
C PRO A 40 -1.12 -2.40 9.32
N GLY A 41 -2.05 -3.26 8.91
CA GLY A 41 -3.02 -2.95 7.85
C GLY A 41 -2.44 -2.98 6.44
N VAL A 42 -1.22 -3.50 6.27
CA VAL A 42 -0.60 -3.78 4.98
C VAL A 42 -0.45 -5.29 4.81
N THR A 43 -0.90 -5.80 3.66
CA THR A 43 -0.66 -7.18 3.26
C THR A 43 0.32 -7.20 2.08
N LEU A 44 1.49 -7.82 2.27
CA LEU A 44 2.42 -8.07 1.18
C LEU A 44 1.90 -9.22 0.30
N GLN A 45 1.61 -8.93 -0.96
CA GLN A 45 1.19 -9.89 -1.98
C GLN A 45 2.17 -9.77 -3.15
N ASP A 46 3.34 -10.42 -3.05
CA ASP A 46 4.43 -10.23 -4.01
C ASP A 46 5.14 -11.54 -4.37
N ASP A 47 4.49 -12.33 -5.24
CA ASP A 47 5.11 -13.49 -5.88
C ASP A 47 4.78 -13.47 -7.38
N PRO A 48 5.57 -12.73 -8.19
CA PRO A 48 5.37 -12.64 -9.63
C PRO A 48 5.53 -13.99 -10.36
N ALA A 49 6.30 -14.94 -9.81
CA ALA A 49 6.50 -16.25 -10.43
C ALA A 49 5.20 -17.07 -10.44
N SER A 50 4.39 -16.95 -9.37
CA SER A 50 3.03 -17.52 -9.32
C SER A 50 1.93 -16.57 -9.83
N LYS A 51 2.29 -15.42 -10.40
CA LYS A 51 1.36 -14.34 -10.83
C LYS A 51 0.53 -13.76 -9.69
N THR A 52 1.09 -13.74 -8.49
CA THR A 52 0.46 -13.22 -7.28
C THR A 52 0.92 -11.78 -7.05
N TYR A 53 0.02 -10.82 -7.26
CA TYR A 53 0.22 -9.40 -7.01
C TYR A 53 -1.13 -8.68 -6.78
N PRO A 54 -1.16 -7.48 -6.16
CA PRO A 54 -2.40 -6.80 -5.86
C PRO A 54 -3.22 -6.51 -7.12
N MET A 55 -4.49 -6.88 -7.11
CA MET A 55 -5.42 -6.63 -8.21
C MET A 55 -6.70 -6.00 -7.67
N PRO A 56 -7.21 -4.91 -8.28
CA PRO A 56 -8.37 -4.18 -7.76
C PRO A 56 -9.63 -5.06 -7.63
N LEU A 57 -9.76 -6.06 -8.51
CA LEU A 57 -10.83 -7.06 -8.47
C LEU A 57 -10.84 -7.86 -7.16
N PHE A 58 -9.67 -8.14 -6.58
CA PHE A 58 -9.53 -8.98 -5.39
C PHE A 58 -9.38 -8.19 -4.09
N THR A 59 -9.13 -6.88 -4.15
CA THR A 59 -9.00 -6.02 -2.97
C THR A 59 -10.32 -5.34 -2.60
N GLY A 60 -11.31 -5.33 -3.49
CA GLY A 60 -12.63 -4.78 -3.19
C GLY A 60 -13.29 -5.51 -2.02
N GLY A 61 -13.79 -4.76 -1.05
CA GLY A 61 -14.42 -5.29 0.16
C GLY A 61 -13.44 -5.74 1.24
N LYS A 62 -12.13 -5.56 1.06
CA LYS A 62 -11.11 -5.88 2.06
C LYS A 62 -10.66 -4.63 2.82
N ASP A 63 -10.08 -4.85 4.00
CA ASP A 63 -9.70 -3.77 4.93
C ASP A 63 -8.24 -3.33 4.81
N ASP A 64 -7.38 -4.23 4.32
CA ASP A 64 -5.95 -3.99 4.17
C ASP A 64 -5.59 -3.27 2.87
N VAL A 65 -4.45 -2.58 2.89
CA VAL A 65 -3.74 -2.15 1.68
C VAL A 65 -2.86 -3.29 1.19
N TYR A 66 -3.06 -3.73 -0.04
CA TYR A 66 -2.27 -4.81 -0.64
C TYR A 66 -1.13 -4.21 -1.44
N VAL A 67 0.10 -4.65 -1.18
CA VAL A 67 1.32 -4.13 -1.83
C VAL A 67 2.08 -5.28 -2.47
N GLY A 68 2.65 -5.05 -3.65
CA GLY A 68 3.51 -6.01 -4.33
C GLY A 68 4.25 -5.38 -5.50
N ARG A 69 4.84 -6.21 -6.36
CA ARG A 69 5.72 -5.77 -7.47
C ARG A 69 6.87 -4.90 -6.98
N VAL A 70 7.36 -5.17 -5.76
CA VAL A 70 8.43 -4.41 -5.13
C VAL A 70 9.73 -4.71 -5.87
N ARG A 71 10.43 -3.66 -6.30
CA ARG A 71 11.69 -3.77 -7.01
C ARG A 71 12.52 -2.51 -6.87
N LYS A 72 13.81 -2.65 -7.14
CA LYS A 72 14.74 -1.53 -7.31
C LYS A 72 14.40 -0.74 -8.57
N ASP A 73 14.58 0.57 -8.50
CA ASP A 73 14.65 1.39 -9.69
C ASP A 73 15.91 1.03 -10.50
N LEU A 74 15.85 1.17 -11.83
CA LEU A 74 16.96 0.79 -12.71
C LEU A 74 18.01 1.91 -12.87
N ALA A 75 17.67 3.14 -12.51
CA ALA A 75 18.49 4.33 -12.72
C ALA A 75 18.92 5.02 -11.42
N ASN A 76 18.22 4.78 -10.30
CA ASN A 76 18.53 5.35 -8.99
C ASN A 76 18.72 4.23 -7.94
N GLU A 77 19.91 4.15 -7.33
CA GLU A 77 20.24 3.15 -6.30
C GLU A 77 19.35 3.26 -5.04
N ASN A 78 18.90 4.49 -4.75
CA ASN A 78 17.97 4.80 -3.66
C ASN A 78 16.50 4.67 -4.08
N GLY A 79 16.24 4.37 -5.35
CA GLY A 79 14.90 4.26 -5.90
C GLY A 79 14.26 2.90 -5.62
N ILE A 80 13.01 2.92 -5.17
CA ILE A 80 12.16 1.74 -5.02
C ILE A 80 10.86 1.99 -5.77
N THR A 81 10.39 0.96 -6.47
CA THR A 81 9.10 0.96 -7.13
C THR A 81 8.23 -0.17 -6.62
N PHE A 82 6.95 0.09 -6.44
CA PHE A 82 5.97 -0.92 -6.09
C PHE A 82 4.58 -0.58 -6.65
N TRP A 83 3.69 -1.56 -6.54
CA TRP A 83 2.28 -1.45 -6.89
C TRP A 83 1.45 -1.70 -5.65
N LEU A 84 0.41 -0.89 -5.44
CA LEU A 84 -0.55 -1.13 -4.37
C LEU A 84 -1.98 -1.09 -4.90
N SER A 85 -2.88 -1.79 -4.20
CA SER A 85 -4.31 -1.73 -4.45
C SER A 85 -5.09 -1.87 -3.15
N SER A 86 -6.14 -1.07 -2.97
CA SER A 86 -6.96 -1.05 -1.76
C SER A 86 -8.36 -0.55 -2.05
N ASP A 87 -9.35 -1.04 -1.29
CA ASP A 87 -10.72 -0.56 -1.33
C ASP A 87 -10.80 0.93 -0.93
N GLN A 88 -11.24 1.77 -1.86
CA GLN A 88 -11.31 3.22 -1.67
C GLN A 88 -12.46 3.65 -0.75
N ILE A 89 -13.51 2.84 -0.60
CA ILE A 89 -14.65 3.13 0.28
C ILE A 89 -14.38 2.64 1.70
N ARG A 90 -13.61 1.56 1.86
CA ARG A 90 -13.20 1.06 3.18
C ARG A 90 -11.96 1.78 3.67
N LYS A 91 -10.76 1.23 3.45
CA LYS A 91 -9.51 1.80 3.97
C LYS A 91 -9.24 3.20 3.44
N GLY A 92 -9.71 3.51 2.24
CA GLY A 92 -9.65 4.88 1.68
C GLY A 92 -10.65 5.88 2.26
N ALA A 93 -11.66 5.44 3.03
CA ALA A 93 -12.68 6.33 3.59
C ALA A 93 -13.28 5.82 4.92
N ALA A 94 -14.31 4.98 4.88
CA ALA A 94 -15.16 4.66 6.03
C ALA A 94 -14.43 3.90 7.14
N LEU A 95 -13.64 2.87 6.78
CA LEU A 95 -12.89 2.10 7.78
C LEU A 95 -11.85 2.97 8.47
N ASN A 96 -11.15 3.83 7.72
CA ASN A 96 -10.13 4.70 8.30
C ASN A 96 -10.75 5.71 9.29
N ALA A 97 -11.94 6.24 8.98
CA ALA A 97 -12.67 7.10 9.91
C ALA A 97 -13.05 6.38 11.21
N VAL A 98 -13.52 5.13 11.13
CA VAL A 98 -13.83 4.31 12.31
C VAL A 98 -12.56 4.00 13.11
N GLN A 99 -11.47 3.60 12.46
CA GLN A 99 -10.19 3.30 13.12
C GLN A 99 -9.62 4.53 13.86
N ILE A 100 -9.77 5.74 13.29
CA ILE A 100 -9.40 6.98 13.98
C ILE A 100 -10.25 7.17 15.25
N ALA A 101 -11.57 6.97 15.17
CA ALA A 101 -12.43 7.08 16.34
C ALA A 101 -12.09 6.05 17.43
N GLU A 102 -11.83 4.80 17.04
CA GLU A 102 -11.37 3.74 17.95
C GLU A 102 -10.05 4.10 18.64
N TYR A 103 -9.09 4.65 17.88
CA TYR A 103 -7.81 5.11 18.42
C TYR A 103 -8.00 6.22 19.47
N LEU A 104 -8.84 7.21 19.19
CA LEU A 104 -9.12 8.31 20.13
C LEU A 104 -9.74 7.79 21.43
N LEU A 105 -10.73 6.91 21.35
CA LEU A 105 -11.37 6.30 22.52
C LEU A 105 -10.40 5.45 23.35
N GLN A 106 -9.45 4.75 22.71
CA GLN A 106 -8.40 4.01 23.42
C GLN A 106 -7.41 4.96 24.12
N THR A 107 -7.12 6.10 23.50
CA THR A 107 -6.16 7.08 24.04
C THR A 107 -6.76 7.83 25.23
N GLU A 108 -8.03 8.23 25.16
CA GLU A 108 -8.76 8.85 26.29
C GLU A 108 -8.84 7.94 27.51
N LYS A 109 -8.99 6.61 27.32
CA LYS A 109 -8.98 5.64 28.42
C LYS A 109 -7.61 5.44 29.08
N ARG A 110 -6.53 5.90 28.44
CA ARG A 110 -5.15 5.77 28.93
C ARG A 110 -4.63 7.06 29.59
N ALA A 111 -5.32 8.18 29.41
CA ALA A 111 -5.06 9.47 30.05
C ALA A 111 -5.78 9.56 31.40
#